data_AF-A0A6B9CYS7-F1
#
_entry.id   AF-A0A6B9CYS7-F1
#
_cell.length_a   1.000
_cell.length_b   1.000
_cell.length_c   1.000
_cell.angle_alpha   90.00
_cell.angle_beta   90.00
_cell.angle_gamma   90.00
#
_symmetry.space_group_name_H-M   'P 1'
#
loop_
_entity.id
_entity.type
_entity.pdbx_description
1 polymer ?
#
loop_
_entity_poly.entity_id
_entity_poly.type
_entity_poly.pdbx_seq_one_letter_code
_entity_poly.pdbx_strand_id
1 'polypeptide(L)'
;MLANVTSKIRMCSCSARIYSTVTLTSRDKINIEPRVLDFPPKYQDPRQIWLESLDTIDQKKLGLLELHPLVFASNPRIDIVHQNVKWQTLYRYVSYAHTKSRFEVRGGGKKPWPQKGLGKARHGSIRSPLFKGGGV
;
A
#
# COMPACT_ATOMS: atom_id res chain seq x y z
N MET A 1 -25.11 18.03 31.07
CA MET A 1 -24.42 16.75 30.81
C MET A 1 -23.90 16.77 29.39
N LEU A 2 -22.59 16.83 29.20
CA LEU A 2 -21.80 16.29 28.09
C LEU A 2 -20.35 16.72 28.36
N ALA A 3 -19.54 15.75 28.77
CA ALA A 3 -18.20 15.95 29.28
C ALA A 3 -17.20 16.19 28.15
N ASN A 4 -16.28 17.13 28.41
CA ASN A 4 -15.06 17.36 27.66
C ASN A 4 -14.16 16.12 27.70
N VAL A 5 -13.80 15.60 26.53
CA VAL A 5 -12.63 14.70 26.38
C VAL A 5 -11.81 15.23 25.20
N THR A 6 -11.09 16.32 25.44
CA THR A 6 -9.99 16.72 24.57
C THR A 6 -8.81 15.82 24.89
N SER A 7 -8.58 14.82 24.03
CA SER A 7 -7.41 13.95 24.12
C SER A 7 -6.14 14.78 23.97
N LYS A 8 -5.38 14.93 25.06
CA LYS A 8 -3.99 15.38 25.03
C LYS A 8 -3.19 14.45 24.12
N ILE A 9 -2.95 14.88 22.88
CA ILE A 9 -1.91 14.30 22.03
C ILE A 9 -0.60 14.61 22.73
N ARG A 10 -0.04 13.60 23.42
CA ARG A 10 1.30 13.65 23.97
C ARG A 10 2.24 13.66 22.76
N MET A 11 2.64 14.85 22.34
CA MET A 11 3.78 15.01 21.43
C MET A 11 4.98 14.41 22.15
N CYS A 12 5.36 13.19 21.76
CA CYS A 12 6.67 12.66 22.12
C CYS A 12 7.69 13.67 21.57
N SER A 13 8.45 14.30 22.47
CA SER A 13 9.65 15.04 22.11
C SER A 13 10.57 14.04 21.42
N CYS A 14 10.52 14.00 20.10
CA CYS A 14 11.52 13.33 19.31
C CYS A 14 12.82 14.06 19.60
N SER A 15 13.64 13.52 20.49
CA SER A 15 15.03 13.93 20.58
C SER A 15 15.59 13.63 19.19
N ALA A 16 15.72 14.69 18.39
CA ALA A 16 16.39 14.61 17.12
C ALA A 16 17.81 14.12 17.44
N ARG A 17 18.06 12.83 17.20
CA ARG A 17 19.43 12.33 17.15
C ARG A 17 20.09 13.11 16.02
N ILE A 18 20.99 14.01 16.40
CA ILE A 18 21.95 14.62 15.50
C ILE A 18 22.79 13.46 14.96
N TYR A 19 22.52 13.05 13.72
CA TYR A 19 23.45 12.17 13.02
C TYR A 19 24.65 13.02 12.64
N SER A 20 25.71 12.95 13.44
CA SER A 20 27.00 13.51 13.05
C SER A 20 27.60 12.63 11.95
N THR A 21 27.91 13.22 10.80
CA THR A 21 28.70 12.57 9.75
C THR A 21 30.18 12.58 10.16
N VAL A 22 30.52 11.87 11.22
CA VAL A 22 31.92 11.57 11.53
C VAL A 22 32.25 10.30 10.78
N THR A 23 32.91 10.41 9.63
CA THR A 23 33.53 9.26 8.97
C THR A 23 34.68 8.79 9.86
N LEU A 24 34.41 7.81 10.72
CA LEU A 24 35.42 7.19 11.58
C LEU A 24 36.43 6.49 10.68
N THR A 25 37.60 7.11 10.53
CA THR A 25 38.78 6.50 9.94
C THR A 25 39.13 5.24 10.73
N SER A 26 39.00 4.08 10.09
CA SER A 26 39.66 2.80 10.40
C SER A 26 40.26 2.67 11.81
N ARG A 27 39.51 2.05 12.74
CA ARG A 27 39.98 1.17 13.85
C ARG A 27 39.08 1.18 15.10
N ASP A 28 37.91 1.77 15.06
CA ASP A 28 36.98 1.60 16.17
C ASP A 28 36.30 0.24 16.04
N LYS A 29 36.66 -0.70 16.91
CA LYS A 29 35.84 -1.88 17.16
C LYS A 29 34.50 -1.34 17.60
N ILE A 30 33.48 -1.49 16.76
CA ILE A 30 32.10 -1.13 17.13
C ILE A 30 31.78 -2.00 18.34
N ASN A 31 31.71 -1.39 19.53
CA ASN A 31 31.25 -2.08 20.73
C ASN A 31 29.74 -2.27 20.57
N ILE A 32 29.36 -3.46 20.12
CA ILE A 32 27.95 -3.83 19.97
C ILE A 32 27.45 -4.23 21.34
N GLU A 33 26.81 -3.29 22.02
CA GLU A 33 26.09 -3.61 23.25
C GLU A 33 24.93 -4.56 22.92
N PRO A 34 24.74 -5.64 23.72
CA PRO A 34 23.63 -6.55 23.51
C PRO A 34 22.32 -5.79 23.66
N ARG A 35 21.47 -5.85 22.62
CA ARG A 35 20.15 -5.23 22.66
C ARG A 35 19.29 -5.96 23.68
N VAL A 36 19.00 -5.32 24.80
CA VAL A 36 18.01 -5.82 25.77
C VAL A 36 16.61 -5.60 25.20
N LEU A 37 15.77 -6.64 25.21
CA LEU A 37 14.38 -6.54 24.77
C LEU A 37 13.53 -5.95 25.91
N ASP A 38 12.87 -4.81 25.66
CA ASP A 38 11.95 -4.17 26.64
C ASP A 38 10.83 -5.13 27.08
N PHE A 39 10.39 -5.99 26.17
CA PHE A 39 9.39 -7.03 26.40
C PHE A 39 9.97 -8.38 26.00
N PRO A 40 10.56 -9.13 26.93
CA PRO A 40 11.13 -10.43 26.61
C PRO A 40 10.00 -11.44 26.30
N PRO A 41 10.20 -12.32 25.30
CA PRO A 41 9.22 -13.36 25.00
C PRO A 41 9.14 -14.36 26.16
N LYS A 42 7.93 -14.79 26.52
CA LYS A 42 7.70 -15.66 27.69
C LYS A 42 7.98 -17.14 27.44
N TYR A 43 7.72 -17.62 26.22
CA TYR A 43 7.70 -19.05 25.89
C TYR A 43 8.51 -19.43 24.65
N GLN A 44 8.92 -18.43 23.86
CA GLN A 44 9.62 -18.64 22.61
C GLN A 44 11.00 -18.00 22.73
N ASP A 45 12.02 -18.72 22.28
CA ASP A 45 13.36 -18.17 22.25
C ASP A 45 13.48 -17.09 21.16
N PRO A 46 14.22 -16.00 21.41
CA PRO A 46 14.45 -14.97 20.40
C PRO A 46 15.24 -15.51 19.21
N ARG A 47 15.00 -14.93 18.03
CA ARG A 47 15.74 -15.28 16.81
C ARG A 47 17.01 -14.45 16.73
N GLN A 48 18.13 -15.08 16.40
CA GLN A 48 19.41 -14.39 16.23
C GLN A 48 19.67 -14.08 14.75
N ILE A 49 20.26 -12.93 14.48
CA ILE A 49 20.63 -12.48 13.13
C ILE A 49 22.04 -11.88 13.16
N TRP A 50 22.78 -12.06 12.07
CA TRP A 50 24.06 -11.40 11.85
C TRP A 50 23.88 -9.90 11.60
N LEU A 51 24.64 -9.08 12.32
CA LEU A 51 24.78 -7.66 12.04
C LEU A 51 25.90 -7.46 11.02
N GLU A 52 25.59 -6.76 9.94
CA GLU A 52 26.52 -6.46 8.85
C GLU A 52 26.68 -4.94 8.69
N SER A 53 27.82 -4.50 8.14
CA SER A 53 28.08 -3.10 7.80
C SER A 53 28.04 -2.86 6.29
N LEU A 54 27.51 -1.71 5.87
CA LEU A 54 27.51 -1.27 4.46
C LEU A 54 28.77 -0.45 4.09
N ASP A 55 29.72 -0.29 5.00
CA ASP A 55 30.92 0.56 4.80
C ASP A 55 31.89 0.00 3.76
N THR A 56 31.91 -1.32 3.59
CA THR A 56 32.79 -2.03 2.67
C THR A 56 31.93 -2.74 1.62
N ILE A 57 32.47 -2.90 0.40
CA ILE A 57 31.84 -3.70 -0.66
C ILE A 57 31.71 -5.16 -0.22
N ASP A 58 32.68 -5.64 0.56
CA ASP A 58 32.68 -6.97 1.14
C ASP A 58 31.75 -7.06 2.35
N GLN A 59 30.99 -8.16 2.42
CA GLN A 59 30.11 -8.45 3.55
C GLN A 59 30.92 -8.80 4.79
N LYS A 60 30.96 -7.86 5.75
CA LYS A 60 31.60 -8.05 7.04
C LYS A 60 30.57 -8.29 8.13
N LYS A 61 30.60 -9.47 8.74
CA LYS A 61 29.78 -9.81 9.92
C LYS A 61 30.42 -9.23 11.17
N LEU A 62 29.73 -8.31 11.83
CA LEU A 62 30.22 -7.59 13.00
C LEU A 62 29.81 -8.27 14.31
N GLY A 63 28.60 -8.85 14.38
CA GLY A 63 28.10 -9.48 15.59
C GLY A 63 26.75 -10.18 15.40
N LEU A 64 26.19 -10.69 16.50
CA LEU A 64 24.87 -11.30 16.56
C LEU A 64 23.91 -10.40 17.33
N LEU A 65 22.66 -10.33 16.86
CA LEU A 65 21.60 -9.55 17.49
C LEU A 65 20.35 -10.40 17.66
N GLU A 66 19.69 -10.25 18.80
CA GLU A 66 18.46 -10.97 19.14
C GLU A 66 17.21 -10.19 18.73
N LEU A 67 16.27 -10.89 18.09
CA LEU A 67 14.98 -10.38 17.64
C LEU A 67 13.82 -11.09 18.33
N HIS A 68 12.77 -10.32 18.56
CA HIS A 68 11.56 -10.81 19.20
C HIS A 68 10.82 -11.84 18.33
N PRO A 69 10.53 -13.05 18.86
CA PRO A 69 10.06 -14.16 18.05
C PRO A 69 8.63 -13.98 17.55
N LEU A 70 7.75 -13.27 18.26
CA LEU A 70 6.36 -13.09 17.79
C LEU A 70 6.25 -12.32 16.47
N VAL A 71 7.24 -11.47 16.14
CA VAL A 71 7.25 -10.71 14.88
C VAL A 71 8.00 -11.49 13.81
N PHE A 72 9.23 -11.91 14.12
CA PHE A 72 10.17 -12.45 13.13
C PHE A 72 10.13 -13.98 12.98
N ALA A 73 9.48 -14.70 13.90
CA ALA A 73 9.28 -16.15 13.86
C ALA A 73 7.80 -16.56 13.74
N SER A 74 6.95 -15.64 13.27
CA SER A 74 5.55 -15.95 13.01
C SER A 74 5.40 -16.93 11.85
N ASN A 75 4.40 -17.81 11.92
CA ASN A 75 4.14 -18.77 10.86
C ASN A 75 3.79 -18.02 9.56
N PRO A 76 4.44 -18.34 8.42
CA PRO A 76 4.24 -17.61 7.18
C PRO A 76 2.84 -17.90 6.62
N ARG A 77 1.92 -16.93 6.77
CA ARG A 77 0.56 -17.00 6.23
C ARG A 77 0.50 -16.37 4.84
N ILE A 78 0.67 -17.19 3.81
CA ILE A 78 0.73 -16.76 2.41
C ILE A 78 -0.56 -16.00 2.00
N ASP A 79 -1.71 -16.43 2.51
CA ASP A 79 -3.01 -15.79 2.21
C ASP A 79 -3.03 -14.31 2.61
N ILE A 80 -2.51 -14.00 3.80
CA ILE A 80 -2.48 -12.62 4.34
C ILE A 80 -1.48 -11.77 3.57
N VAL A 81 -0.34 -12.34 3.19
CA VAL A 81 0.66 -11.65 2.36
C VAL A 81 0.06 -11.31 0.99
N HIS A 82 -0.59 -12.28 0.35
CA HIS A 82 -1.26 -12.07 -0.94
C HIS A 82 -2.37 -11.01 -0.85
N GLN A 83 -3.21 -11.06 0.19
CA GLN A 83 -4.26 -10.07 0.41
C GLN A 83 -3.68 -8.66 0.62
N ASN A 84 -2.61 -8.52 1.39
CA ASN A 84 -1.94 -7.24 1.60
C ASN A 84 -1.34 -6.68 0.30
N VAL A 85 -0.64 -7.50 -0.48
CA VAL A 85 -0.07 -7.08 -1.76
C VAL A 85 -1.18 -6.60 -2.69
N LYS A 86 -2.27 -7.40 -2.83
CA LYS A 86 -3.43 -7.00 -3.63
C LYS A 86 -4.06 -5.70 -3.15
N TRP A 87 -4.22 -5.53 -1.83
CA TRP A 87 -4.74 -4.29 -1.25
C TRP A 87 -3.85 -3.09 -1.57
N GLN A 88 -2.53 -3.20 -1.41
CA GLN A 88 -1.59 -2.12 -1.72
C GLN A 88 -1.61 -1.75 -3.21
N THR A 89 -1.66 -2.74 -4.10
CA THR A 89 -1.75 -2.52 -5.55
C THR A 89 -3.05 -1.79 -5.90
N LEU A 90 -4.18 -2.22 -5.34
CA LEU A 90 -5.49 -1.62 -5.62
C LEU A 90 -5.67 -0.25 -4.97
N TYR A 91 -5.16 -0.04 -3.76
CA TYR A 91 -5.21 1.24 -3.07
C TYR A 91 -4.51 2.35 -3.87
N ARG A 92 -3.43 2.00 -4.56
CA ARG A 92 -2.67 2.93 -5.42
C ARG A 92 -3.25 3.05 -6.83
N TYR A 93 -4.11 2.13 -7.23
CA TYR A 93 -4.65 2.08 -8.58
C TYR A 93 -5.86 3.00 -8.70
N VAL A 94 -5.79 3.95 -9.65
CA VAL A 94 -6.91 4.83 -10.00
C VAL A 94 -7.24 4.59 -11.47
N SER A 95 -8.49 4.17 -11.74
CA SER A 95 -8.97 4.01 -13.11
C SER A 95 -9.56 5.32 -13.63
N TYR A 96 -9.00 5.81 -14.73
CA TYR A 96 -9.53 6.95 -15.49
C TYR A 96 -10.31 6.50 -16.73
N ALA A 97 -10.64 5.21 -16.83
CA ALA A 97 -11.40 4.69 -17.94
C ALA A 97 -12.82 5.24 -17.90
N HIS A 98 -13.19 5.99 -18.94
CA HIS A 98 -14.53 6.52 -19.12
C HIS A 98 -15.01 6.21 -20.54
N THR A 99 -16.25 5.74 -20.66
CA THR A 99 -16.85 5.41 -21.96
C THR A 99 -18.12 6.22 -22.12
N LYS A 100 -18.38 6.70 -23.34
CA LYS A 100 -19.51 7.61 -23.56
C LYS A 100 -20.83 6.87 -23.45
N SER A 101 -21.67 7.31 -22.52
CA SER A 101 -23.07 6.89 -22.49
C SER A 101 -23.80 7.40 -23.74
N ARG A 102 -24.91 6.76 -24.11
CA ARG A 102 -25.73 7.15 -25.28
C ARG A 102 -26.11 8.64 -25.34
N PHE A 103 -26.16 9.31 -24.19
CA PHE A 103 -26.49 10.72 -24.05
C PHE A 103 -25.30 11.66 -24.32
N GLU A 104 -24.09 11.19 -24.10
CA GLU A 104 -22.85 11.95 -24.31
C GLU A 104 -22.34 11.83 -25.76
N VAL A 105 -22.80 10.81 -26.50
CA VAL A 105 -22.47 10.65 -27.91
C VAL A 105 -23.18 11.75 -28.73
N ARG A 106 -22.41 12.63 -29.37
CA ARG A 106 -22.86 13.87 -30.06
C ARG A 106 -23.97 13.69 -31.09
N GLY A 107 -25.21 14.10 -30.81
CA GLY A 107 -26.35 14.05 -31.74
C GLY A 107 -27.43 13.05 -31.32
N GLY A 108 -28.25 12.55 -32.26
CA GLY A 108 -29.23 11.50 -31.96
C GLY A 108 -30.52 11.94 -31.25
N GLY A 109 -30.84 13.24 -31.28
CA GLY A 109 -32.08 13.80 -30.72
C GLY A 109 -33.34 13.57 -31.58
N LYS A 110 -33.18 13.29 -32.89
CA LYS A 110 -34.31 12.99 -33.78
C LYS A 110 -34.57 11.49 -33.81
N LYS A 111 -35.84 11.09 -33.70
CA LYS A 111 -36.28 9.70 -33.88
C LYS A 111 -35.93 9.23 -35.31
N PRO A 112 -35.28 8.06 -35.49
CA PRO A 112 -34.81 7.62 -36.81
C PRO A 112 -35.91 7.47 -37.85
N TRP A 113 -37.08 6.97 -37.43
CA TRP A 113 -38.26 6.76 -38.27
C TRP A 113 -39.55 6.75 -37.43
N PRO A 114 -40.74 6.97 -38.04
CA PRO A 114 -42.02 6.87 -37.35
C PRO A 114 -42.23 5.49 -36.72
N GLN A 115 -43.06 5.44 -35.67
CA GLN A 115 -43.26 4.24 -34.86
C GLN A 115 -43.90 3.07 -35.63
N LYS A 116 -44.64 3.37 -36.71
CA LYS A 116 -45.36 2.42 -37.57
C LYS A 116 -45.27 2.85 -39.04
N GLY A 117 -45.60 1.95 -39.97
CA GLY A 117 -45.70 2.24 -41.41
C GLY A 117 -44.53 1.76 -42.26
N LEU A 118 -43.31 1.67 -41.70
CA LEU A 118 -42.10 1.32 -42.45
C LEU A 118 -41.69 -0.17 -42.42
N GLY A 119 -42.39 -1.02 -41.67
CA GLY A 119 -42.05 -2.44 -41.52
C GLY A 119 -40.71 -2.74 -40.81
N LYS A 120 -40.00 -1.72 -40.33
CA LYS A 120 -38.72 -1.84 -39.60
C LYS A 120 -38.92 -2.02 -38.09
N ALA A 121 -37.89 -2.54 -37.41
CA ALA A 121 -37.82 -2.58 -35.95
C ALA A 121 -37.98 -1.19 -35.33
N ARG A 122 -38.48 -1.11 -34.09
CA ARG A 122 -38.81 0.17 -33.43
C ARG A 122 -37.59 0.72 -32.71
N HIS A 123 -37.19 1.95 -33.04
CA HIS A 123 -36.10 2.63 -32.34
C HIS A 123 -36.46 4.06 -31.92
N GLY A 124 -35.88 4.48 -30.80
CA GLY A 124 -36.04 5.83 -30.26
C GLY A 124 -34.92 6.79 -30.68
N SER A 125 -33.70 6.29 -30.79
CA SER A 125 -32.52 7.09 -31.16
C SER A 125 -31.49 6.20 -31.85
N ILE A 126 -30.72 6.80 -32.76
CA ILE A 126 -29.57 6.16 -33.42
C ILE A 126 -28.40 5.89 -32.46
N ARG A 127 -28.42 6.41 -31.22
CA ARG A 127 -27.33 6.26 -30.24
C ARG A 127 -27.53 5.16 -29.20
N SER A 128 -28.57 4.36 -29.37
CA SER A 128 -28.72 3.15 -28.56
C SER A 128 -27.51 2.23 -28.77
N PRO A 129 -27.05 1.50 -27.73
CA PRO A 129 -25.95 0.53 -27.85
C PRO A 129 -26.18 -0.55 -28.93
N LEU A 130 -27.44 -0.78 -29.33
CA LEU A 130 -27.80 -1.69 -30.41
C LEU A 130 -27.32 -1.22 -31.79
N PHE A 131 -27.10 0.08 -31.97
CA PHE A 131 -26.61 0.64 -33.23
C PHE A 131 -25.10 0.81 -33.22
N LYS A 132 -24.49 0.63 -34.40
CA LYS A 132 -23.08 0.95 -34.63
C LYS A 132 -22.82 2.44 -34.34
N GLY A 133 -21.86 2.72 -33.48
CA GLY A 133 -21.54 4.09 -33.04
C GLY A 133 -22.52 4.67 -32.01
N GLY A 134 -23.36 3.83 -31.39
CA GLY A 134 -24.11 4.18 -30.20
C GLY A 134 -23.24 4.30 -28.94
N GLY A 135 -23.89 4.63 -27.82
CA GLY A 135 -23.21 4.59 -26.52
C GLY A 135 -22.79 3.17 -26.13
N VAL A 136 -21.80 3.07 -25.26
CA VAL A 136 -21.43 1.81 -24.60
C VAL A 136 -22.32 1.58 -23.39
#